data_AF-F7Q848-F1
#
_entry.id   AF-F7Q848-F1
#
_cell.length_a   1.000
_cell.length_b   1.000
_cell.length_c   1.000
_cell.angle_alpha   90.00
_cell.angle_beta   90.00
_cell.angle_gamma   90.00
#
_symmetry.space_group_name_H-M   'P 1'
#
loop_
_entity.id
_entity.type
_entity.pdbx_description
1 polymer ?
#
loop_
_entity_poly.entity_id
_entity_poly.type
_entity_poly.pdbx_seq_one_letter_code
_entity_poly.pdbx_strand_id
1 'polypeptide(L)'
;MRNPAIQAELVKLARVLQTEISELEHLDYLEAERLRTLREGITEALFEKFRSTFTGFARLSSMLPLAISARISERVLGPTLSGRIAGEMPPEKAIDLAARLSDSFLADTCLHIDPVRAKPIIAGFPVDRAIAITRLLLERGEMITMGRFVDVLPQQTLFAATDAIEDESDLLKIGFFVENSAQLDRVIEHLDTRRREAIVTAAAAEGLWPEVIATLLRIGQTSRLAMAELAMAQEAAILDSLIRAATEDDLWPALLQIADEMPSSVIGTLAHEPAFAEAAVVRSVIDSVIANDLWTRFRNQTPSMGATRLARVLEVAADERKPFLWELDRRLHEGDSDLAALREASAQLPPATRARAHNACANGLLAATLAADA
;
A
#
# COMPACT_ATOMS: atom_id res chain seq x y z
N MET A 1 -10.91 6.85 11.01
CA MET A 1 -10.98 6.03 9.78
C MET A 1 -9.67 5.29 9.64
N ARG A 2 -9.73 4.03 9.18
CA ARG A 2 -8.71 3.00 9.46
C ARG A 2 -7.51 3.15 8.53
N ASN A 3 -6.31 3.17 9.11
CA ASN A 3 -5.06 3.07 8.36
C ASN A 3 -5.13 1.81 7.45
N PRO A 4 -4.93 1.93 6.13
CA PRO A 4 -5.05 0.81 5.20
C PRO A 4 -4.18 -0.40 5.56
N ALA A 5 -2.99 -0.16 6.13
CA ALA A 5 -2.10 -1.21 6.58
C ALA A 5 -2.65 -1.99 7.79
N ILE A 6 -3.34 -1.31 8.72
CA ILE A 6 -4.03 -1.95 9.86
C ILE A 6 -5.16 -2.83 9.34
N GLN A 7 -5.96 -2.30 8.40
CA GLN A 7 -7.08 -3.03 7.81
C GLN A 7 -6.60 -4.29 7.08
N ALA A 8 -5.51 -4.22 6.31
CA ALA A 8 -4.91 -5.37 5.66
C ALA A 8 -4.52 -6.48 6.67
N GLU A 9 -3.90 -6.11 7.80
CA GLU A 9 -3.51 -7.10 8.81
C GLU A 9 -4.71 -7.69 9.57
N LEU A 10 -5.77 -6.91 9.83
CA LEU A 10 -7.01 -7.42 10.40
C LEU A 10 -7.70 -8.43 9.47
N VAL A 11 -7.76 -8.15 8.16
CA VAL A 11 -8.29 -9.09 7.15
C VAL A 11 -7.50 -10.41 7.17
N LYS A 12 -6.17 -10.32 7.18
CA LYS A 12 -5.30 -11.51 7.23
C LYS A 12 -5.50 -12.29 8.52
N LEU A 13 -5.61 -11.62 9.66
CA LEU A 13 -5.81 -12.26 10.96
C LEU A 13 -7.19 -12.94 11.06
N ALA A 14 -8.24 -12.29 10.57
CA ALA A 14 -9.60 -12.85 10.49
C ALA A 14 -9.59 -14.18 9.72
N ARG A 15 -8.84 -14.24 8.61
CA ARG A 15 -8.69 -15.45 7.81
C ARG A 15 -7.93 -16.57 8.54
N VAL A 16 -6.89 -16.24 9.31
CA VAL A 16 -6.16 -17.22 10.14
C VAL A 16 -7.07 -17.80 11.23
N LEU A 17 -7.87 -16.95 11.88
CA LEU A 17 -8.78 -17.33 12.96
C LEU A 17 -10.11 -17.92 12.48
N GLN A 18 -10.39 -17.86 11.17
CA GLN A 18 -11.67 -18.25 10.56
C GLN A 18 -12.85 -17.49 11.16
N THR A 19 -12.70 -16.17 11.28
CA THR A 19 -13.74 -15.26 11.75
C THR A 19 -13.94 -14.08 10.79
N GLU A 20 -14.96 -13.26 11.06
CA GLU A 20 -15.25 -12.01 10.37
C GLU A 20 -14.38 -10.85 10.89
N ILE A 21 -14.05 -9.90 10.00
CA ILE A 21 -13.25 -8.72 10.35
C ILE A 21 -13.93 -7.89 11.45
N SER A 22 -15.28 -7.84 11.45
CA SER A 22 -16.07 -7.13 12.45
C SER A 22 -15.81 -7.61 13.89
N GLU A 23 -15.42 -8.87 14.07
CA GLU A 23 -15.07 -9.40 15.39
C GLU A 23 -13.70 -8.94 15.87
N LEU A 24 -12.82 -8.51 14.96
CA LEU A 24 -11.45 -8.09 15.25
C LEU A 24 -11.27 -6.57 15.32
N GLU A 25 -12.34 -5.79 15.14
CA GLU A 25 -12.26 -4.32 15.11
C GLU A 25 -11.72 -3.72 16.40
N HIS A 26 -11.93 -4.39 17.53
CA HIS A 26 -11.40 -3.99 18.83
C HIS A 26 -9.86 -4.03 18.91
N LEU A 27 -9.17 -4.55 17.90
CA LEU A 27 -7.71 -4.58 17.78
C LEU A 27 -7.15 -3.42 16.93
N ASP A 28 -8.00 -2.52 16.42
CA ASP A 28 -7.58 -1.43 15.52
C ASP A 28 -6.66 -0.38 16.19
N TYR A 29 -6.57 -0.39 17.52
CA TYR A 29 -5.63 0.42 18.30
C TYR A 29 -4.17 -0.03 18.15
N LEU A 30 -3.93 -1.22 17.60
CA LEU A 30 -2.59 -1.75 17.36
C LEU A 30 -2.02 -1.28 16.03
N GLU A 31 -0.73 -0.97 16.02
CA GLU A 31 0.01 -0.71 14.79
C GLU A 31 0.08 -1.97 13.90
N ALA A 32 0.14 -1.77 12.58
CA ALA A 32 0.15 -2.88 11.60
C ALA A 32 1.28 -3.90 11.85
N GLU A 33 2.46 -3.46 12.27
CA GLU A 33 3.59 -4.34 12.59
C GLU A 33 3.30 -5.26 13.79
N ARG A 34 2.58 -4.75 14.80
CA ARG A 34 2.17 -5.52 15.97
C ARG A 34 1.08 -6.53 15.64
N LEU A 35 0.11 -6.14 14.82
CA LEU A 35 -0.91 -7.05 14.30
C LEU A 35 -0.28 -8.18 13.49
N ARG A 36 0.72 -7.85 12.66
CA ARG A 36 1.52 -8.83 11.93
C ARG A 36 2.23 -9.80 12.86
N THR A 37 2.94 -9.31 13.88
CA THR A 37 3.63 -10.15 14.86
C THR A 37 2.66 -11.07 15.61
N LEU A 38 1.49 -10.55 16.01
CA LEU A 38 0.43 -11.34 16.65
C LEU A 38 -0.05 -12.46 15.74
N ARG A 39 -0.36 -12.13 14.47
CA ARG A 39 -0.81 -13.10 13.47
C ARG A 39 0.23 -14.19 13.21
N GLU A 40 1.49 -13.82 13.06
CA GLU A 40 2.61 -14.76 12.88
C GLU A 40 2.74 -15.69 14.10
N GLY A 41 2.68 -15.14 15.32
CA GLY A 41 2.73 -15.94 16.55
C GLY A 41 1.55 -16.91 16.72
N ILE A 42 0.33 -16.47 16.40
CA ILE A 42 -0.86 -17.34 16.42
C ILE A 42 -0.73 -18.44 15.38
N THR A 43 -0.29 -18.10 14.17
CA THR A 43 -0.08 -19.07 13.09
C THR A 43 0.91 -20.14 13.53
N GLU A 44 2.06 -19.75 14.09
CA GLU A 44 3.07 -20.68 14.58
C GLU A 44 2.54 -21.57 15.71
N ALA A 45 1.84 -21.00 16.70
CA ALA A 45 1.27 -21.76 17.81
C ALA A 45 0.21 -22.79 17.36
N LEU A 46 -0.64 -22.40 16.41
CA LEU A 46 -1.63 -23.31 15.81
C LEU A 46 -0.94 -24.44 15.05
N PHE A 47 0.07 -24.14 14.25
CA PHE A 47 0.80 -25.16 13.51
C PHE A 47 1.55 -26.13 14.44
N GLU A 48 2.28 -25.62 15.43
CA GLU A 48 3.06 -26.46 16.34
C GLU A 48 2.17 -27.43 17.13
N LYS A 49 0.99 -26.99 17.56
CA LYS A 49 0.00 -27.83 18.25
C LYS A 49 -0.41 -29.06 17.43
N PHE A 50 -0.52 -28.94 16.10
CA PHE A 50 -1.01 -30.02 15.24
C PHE A 50 0.12 -30.74 14.46
N ARG A 51 1.36 -30.31 14.62
CA ARG A 51 2.52 -30.79 13.86
C ARG A 51 2.71 -32.30 13.90
N SER A 52 2.69 -32.90 15.09
CA SER A 52 2.90 -34.36 15.27
C SER A 52 1.90 -35.21 14.50
N THR A 53 0.66 -34.72 14.38
CA THR A 53 -0.41 -35.38 13.62
C THR A 53 -0.15 -35.25 12.12
N PHE A 54 0.22 -34.05 11.64
CA PHE A 54 0.54 -33.83 10.23
C PHE A 54 1.78 -34.60 9.76
N THR A 55 2.85 -34.64 10.55
CA THR A 55 4.05 -35.44 10.24
C THR A 55 3.71 -36.94 10.20
N GLY A 56 2.81 -37.42 11.07
CA GLY A 56 2.31 -38.79 11.03
C GLY A 56 1.59 -39.12 9.72
N PHE A 57 0.67 -38.26 9.29
CA PHE A 57 -0.04 -38.42 8.01
C PHE A 57 0.90 -38.31 6.80
N ALA A 58 1.84 -37.37 6.80
CA ALA A 58 2.84 -37.22 5.75
C ALA A 58 3.68 -38.51 5.60
N ARG A 59 4.16 -39.07 6.71
CA ARG A 59 4.92 -40.33 6.72
C ARG A 59 4.10 -41.50 6.18
N LEU A 60 2.87 -41.69 6.65
CA LEU A 60 1.99 -42.76 6.18
C LEU A 60 1.66 -42.62 4.69
N SER A 61 1.33 -41.41 4.24
CA SER A 61 1.07 -41.12 2.83
C SER A 61 2.30 -41.35 1.95
N SER A 62 3.51 -41.14 2.50
CA SER A 62 4.77 -41.33 1.77
C SER A 62 5.15 -42.80 1.54
N MET A 63 4.46 -43.73 2.20
CA MET A 63 4.64 -45.18 2.05
C MET A 63 3.69 -45.80 1.00
N LEU A 64 2.69 -45.04 0.55
CA LEU A 64 1.72 -45.50 -0.45
C LEU A 64 2.15 -45.12 -1.88
N PRO A 65 1.77 -45.90 -2.90
CA PRO A 65 1.96 -45.52 -4.31
C PRO A 65 1.29 -44.20 -4.66
N LEU A 66 1.96 -43.36 -5.47
CA LEU A 66 1.51 -41.99 -5.80
C LEU A 66 0.07 -41.89 -6.33
N ALA A 67 -0.41 -42.88 -7.12
CA ALA A 67 -1.78 -42.88 -7.64
C ALA A 67 -2.83 -43.04 -6.54
N ILE A 68 -2.51 -43.83 -5.51
CA ILE A 68 -3.40 -44.07 -4.38
C ILE A 68 -3.40 -42.82 -3.49
N SER A 69 -2.21 -42.28 -3.20
CA SER A 69 -2.07 -41.04 -2.43
C SER A 69 -2.81 -39.87 -3.09
N ALA A 70 -2.72 -39.71 -4.42
CA ALA A 70 -3.43 -38.64 -5.15
C ALA A 70 -4.95 -38.77 -5.00
N ARG A 71 -5.50 -39.97 -5.18
CA ARG A 71 -6.93 -40.22 -5.02
C ARG A 71 -7.42 -40.01 -3.59
N ILE A 72 -6.62 -40.41 -2.60
CA ILE A 72 -6.95 -40.19 -1.19
C ILE A 72 -6.94 -38.69 -0.87
N SER A 73 -5.94 -37.95 -1.36
CA SER A 73 -5.89 -36.50 -1.20
C SER A 73 -7.13 -35.83 -1.78
N GLU A 74 -7.49 -36.10 -3.04
CA GLU A 74 -8.63 -35.43 -3.68
C GLU A 74 -9.98 -35.85 -3.11
N ARG A 75 -10.17 -37.13 -2.79
CA ARG A 75 -11.51 -37.67 -2.48
C ARG A 75 -11.79 -37.87 -1.00
N VAL A 76 -10.75 -37.91 -0.15
CA VAL A 76 -10.90 -38.26 1.27
C VAL A 76 -10.40 -37.15 2.17
N LEU A 77 -9.15 -36.70 1.98
CA LEU A 77 -8.56 -35.66 2.83
C LEU A 77 -9.11 -34.26 2.49
N GLY A 78 -9.30 -33.99 1.20
CA GLY A 78 -9.71 -32.68 0.71
C GLY A 78 -8.61 -31.62 0.77
N PRO A 79 -8.83 -30.44 0.16
CA PRO A 79 -7.80 -29.41 0.00
C PRO A 79 -7.23 -28.88 1.31
N THR A 80 -8.06 -28.75 2.35
CA THR A 80 -7.65 -28.20 3.65
C THR A 80 -6.62 -29.06 4.36
N LEU A 81 -6.87 -30.37 4.47
CA LEU A 81 -5.91 -31.27 5.11
C LEU A 81 -4.69 -31.48 4.23
N SER A 82 -4.88 -31.61 2.91
CA SER A 82 -3.76 -31.72 1.97
C SER A 82 -2.83 -30.51 2.04
N GLY A 83 -3.36 -29.29 2.12
CA GLY A 83 -2.54 -28.06 2.22
C GLY A 83 -1.76 -27.97 3.53
N ARG A 84 -2.40 -28.31 4.66
CA ARG A 84 -1.75 -28.31 5.98
C ARG A 84 -0.64 -29.36 6.10
N ILE A 85 -0.77 -30.48 5.41
CA ILE A 85 0.21 -31.59 5.44
C ILE A 85 1.33 -31.38 4.41
N ALA A 86 1.06 -30.70 3.29
CA ALA A 86 1.98 -30.58 2.16
C ALA A 86 3.38 -30.12 2.58
N GLY A 87 3.49 -29.07 3.41
CA GLY A 87 4.78 -28.53 3.86
C GLY A 87 5.62 -29.47 4.73
N GLU A 88 5.04 -30.55 5.26
CA GLU A 88 5.74 -31.56 6.07
C GLU A 88 6.18 -32.79 5.23
N MET A 89 5.84 -32.82 3.93
CA MET A 89 6.23 -33.90 3.03
C MET A 89 7.64 -33.67 2.45
N PRO A 90 8.39 -34.74 2.13
CA PRO A 90 9.61 -34.62 1.33
C PRO A 90 9.33 -33.91 -0.01
N PRO A 91 10.11 -32.89 -0.41
CA PRO A 91 9.74 -32.01 -1.53
C PRO A 91 9.51 -32.74 -2.85
N GLU A 92 10.42 -33.64 -3.23
CA GLU A 92 10.30 -34.44 -4.46
C GLU A 92 8.99 -35.24 -4.49
N LYS A 93 8.63 -35.89 -3.38
CA LYS A 93 7.38 -36.66 -3.27
C LYS A 93 6.15 -35.77 -3.36
N ALA A 94 6.19 -34.56 -2.78
CA ALA A 94 5.07 -33.62 -2.85
C ALA A 94 4.87 -33.11 -4.29
N ILE A 95 5.96 -32.83 -5.01
CA ILE A 95 5.93 -32.41 -6.42
C ILE A 95 5.38 -33.55 -7.31
N ASP A 96 5.88 -34.78 -7.14
CA ASP A 96 5.40 -35.97 -7.85
C ASP A 96 3.92 -36.28 -7.58
N LEU A 97 3.48 -36.05 -6.34
CA LEU A 97 2.07 -36.20 -5.97
C LEU A 97 1.23 -35.11 -6.63
N ALA A 98 1.67 -33.85 -6.54
CA ALA A 98 0.99 -32.73 -7.15
C ALA A 98 0.81 -32.93 -8.65
N ALA A 99 1.81 -33.49 -9.35
CA ALA A 99 1.76 -33.87 -10.77
C ALA A 99 0.53 -34.72 -11.16
N ARG A 100 -0.14 -35.36 -10.20
CA ARG A 100 -1.30 -36.23 -10.41
C ARG A 100 -2.63 -35.67 -9.88
N LEU A 101 -2.59 -34.55 -9.16
CA LEU A 101 -3.78 -33.86 -8.68
C LEU A 101 -4.36 -32.98 -9.81
N SER A 102 -5.60 -32.54 -9.69
CA SER A 102 -6.20 -31.56 -10.61
C SER A 102 -5.79 -30.13 -10.25
N ASP A 103 -5.76 -29.22 -11.23
CA ASP A 103 -5.38 -27.82 -11.00
C ASP A 103 -6.37 -27.09 -10.10
N SER A 104 -7.67 -27.39 -10.20
CA SER A 104 -8.69 -26.88 -9.28
C SER A 104 -8.42 -27.29 -7.84
N PHE A 105 -8.10 -28.56 -7.60
CA PHE A 105 -7.79 -29.05 -6.26
C PHE A 105 -6.51 -28.41 -5.72
N LEU A 106 -5.50 -28.22 -6.55
CA LEU A 106 -4.26 -27.53 -6.18
C LEU A 106 -4.51 -26.06 -5.84
N ALA A 107 -5.37 -25.36 -6.60
CA ALA A 107 -5.79 -24.00 -6.30
C ALA A 107 -6.52 -23.92 -4.94
N ASP A 108 -7.43 -24.86 -4.65
CA ASP A 108 -8.08 -24.94 -3.33
C ASP A 108 -7.06 -25.23 -2.22
N THR A 109 -6.05 -26.05 -2.52
CA THR A 109 -4.99 -26.41 -1.58
C THR A 109 -4.11 -25.21 -1.23
N CYS A 110 -3.86 -24.32 -2.19
CA CYS A 110 -3.10 -23.07 -1.97
C CYS A 110 -3.74 -22.16 -0.90
N LEU A 111 -5.07 -22.23 -0.70
CA LEU A 111 -5.74 -21.45 0.35
C LEU A 111 -5.37 -21.90 1.77
N HIS A 112 -4.84 -23.11 1.91
CA HIS A 112 -4.61 -23.76 3.20
C HIS A 112 -3.16 -24.14 3.46
N ILE A 113 -2.28 -23.94 2.47
CA ILE A 113 -0.85 -24.16 2.63
C ILE A 113 -0.20 -22.98 3.35
N ASP A 114 0.87 -23.28 4.09
CA ASP A 114 1.83 -22.29 4.55
C ASP A 114 2.95 -22.17 3.49
N PRO A 115 3.03 -21.07 2.73
CA PRO A 115 4.02 -20.92 1.66
C PRO A 115 5.46 -20.96 2.18
N VAL A 116 5.72 -20.49 3.40
CA VAL A 116 7.08 -20.47 3.98
C VAL A 116 7.56 -21.89 4.24
N ARG A 117 6.71 -22.72 4.84
CA ARG A 117 7.03 -24.14 5.08
C ARG A 117 7.10 -24.94 3.78
N ALA A 118 6.23 -24.64 2.83
CA ALA A 118 6.20 -25.29 1.52
C ALA A 118 7.25 -24.75 0.54
N LYS A 119 8.12 -23.82 0.94
CA LYS A 119 9.13 -23.19 0.05
C LYS A 119 9.94 -24.20 -0.77
N PRO A 120 10.44 -25.33 -0.23
CA PRO A 120 11.17 -26.32 -1.04
C PRO A 120 10.30 -26.98 -2.12
N ILE A 121 9.00 -27.15 -1.87
CA ILE A 121 8.03 -27.71 -2.84
C ILE A 121 7.76 -26.68 -3.93
N ILE A 122 7.47 -25.43 -3.52
CA ILE A 122 7.20 -24.31 -4.41
C ILE A 122 8.41 -24.05 -5.32
N ALA A 123 9.63 -24.17 -4.80
CA ALA A 123 10.86 -23.97 -5.56
C ALA A 123 11.05 -24.99 -6.69
N GLY A 124 10.57 -26.22 -6.52
CA GLY A 124 10.64 -27.27 -7.54
C GLY A 124 9.35 -27.44 -8.36
N PHE A 125 8.35 -26.57 -8.15
CA PHE A 125 7.05 -26.72 -8.80
C PHE A 125 7.11 -26.28 -10.28
N PRO A 126 6.48 -27.02 -11.22
CA PRO A 126 6.51 -26.65 -12.64
C PRO A 126 5.88 -25.28 -12.92
N VAL A 127 6.60 -24.42 -13.65
CA VAL A 127 6.21 -23.03 -13.94
C VAL A 127 4.86 -22.95 -14.66
N ASP A 128 4.68 -23.68 -15.76
CA ASP A 128 3.44 -23.66 -16.55
C ASP A 128 2.20 -24.00 -15.70
N ARG A 129 2.41 -24.87 -14.71
CA ARG A 129 1.35 -25.29 -13.81
C ARG A 129 1.07 -24.28 -12.71
N ALA A 130 2.11 -23.63 -12.19
CA ALA A 130 1.93 -22.49 -11.29
C ALA A 130 1.13 -21.36 -11.98
N ILE A 131 1.36 -21.12 -13.28
CA ILE A 131 0.58 -20.15 -14.08
C ILE A 131 -0.88 -20.59 -14.19
N ALA A 132 -1.15 -21.86 -14.48
CA ALA A 132 -2.53 -22.38 -14.53
C ALA A 132 -3.26 -22.20 -13.20
N ILE A 133 -2.59 -22.46 -12.07
CA ILE A 133 -3.14 -22.24 -10.73
C ILE A 133 -3.34 -20.74 -10.45
N THR A 134 -2.41 -19.88 -10.89
CA THR A 134 -2.53 -18.42 -10.74
C THR A 134 -3.79 -17.90 -11.42
N ARG A 135 -4.08 -18.35 -12.64
CA ARG A 135 -5.32 -18.00 -13.36
C ARG A 135 -6.58 -18.46 -12.61
N LEU A 136 -6.59 -19.68 -12.08
CA LEU A 136 -7.71 -20.16 -11.27
C LEU A 136 -7.89 -19.35 -9.98
N LEU A 137 -6.81 -18.91 -9.33
CA LEU A 137 -6.88 -18.06 -8.14
C LEU A 137 -7.39 -16.65 -8.48
N LEU A 138 -6.97 -16.08 -9.62
CA LEU A 138 -7.49 -14.81 -10.15
C LEU A 138 -8.99 -14.87 -10.43
N GLU A 139 -9.45 -15.90 -11.17
CA GLU A 139 -10.88 -16.13 -11.46
C GLU A 139 -11.74 -16.22 -10.18
N ARG A 140 -11.14 -16.64 -9.06
CA ARG A 140 -11.79 -16.79 -7.76
C ARG A 140 -11.62 -15.57 -6.84
N GLY A 141 -10.89 -14.54 -7.27
CA GLY A 141 -10.62 -13.35 -6.46
C GLY A 141 -9.67 -13.59 -5.28
N GLU A 142 -8.80 -14.60 -5.34
CA GLU A 142 -7.94 -15.02 -4.23
C GLU A 142 -6.63 -14.21 -4.12
N MET A 143 -6.76 -12.87 -4.14
CA MET A 143 -5.63 -11.92 -4.16
C MET A 143 -4.71 -12.06 -2.94
N ILE A 144 -5.31 -12.28 -1.76
CA ILE A 144 -4.57 -12.49 -0.49
C ILE A 144 -3.69 -13.73 -0.59
N THR A 145 -4.24 -14.83 -1.14
CA THR A 145 -3.49 -16.08 -1.31
C THR A 145 -2.30 -15.84 -2.24
N MET A 146 -2.52 -15.22 -3.39
CA MET A 146 -1.45 -14.91 -4.34
C MET A 146 -0.37 -14.02 -3.72
N GLY A 147 -0.75 -12.97 -2.98
CA GLY A 147 0.19 -12.08 -2.28
C GLY A 147 1.11 -12.83 -1.29
N ARG A 148 0.60 -13.85 -0.58
CA ARG A 148 1.38 -14.68 0.35
C ARG A 148 2.43 -15.56 -0.34
N PHE A 149 2.22 -15.92 -1.61
CA PHE A 149 3.16 -16.76 -2.36
C PHE A 149 4.33 -15.96 -2.95
N VAL A 150 4.15 -14.66 -3.23
CA VAL A 150 5.18 -13.80 -3.83
C VAL A 150 6.52 -13.88 -3.09
N ASP A 151 6.48 -13.97 -1.76
CA ASP A 151 7.65 -14.02 -0.89
C ASP A 151 8.54 -15.27 -1.10
N VAL A 152 7.94 -16.37 -1.57
CA VAL A 152 8.60 -17.69 -1.66
C VAL A 152 8.73 -18.22 -3.08
N LEU A 153 8.08 -17.58 -4.07
CA LEU A 153 8.18 -17.96 -5.47
C LEU A 153 9.59 -17.76 -6.02
N PRO A 154 10.14 -18.74 -6.76
CA PRO A 154 11.33 -18.52 -7.58
C PRO A 154 11.11 -17.39 -8.58
N GLN A 155 12.15 -16.62 -8.88
CA GLN A 155 12.06 -15.46 -9.77
C GLN A 155 11.40 -15.78 -11.12
N GLN A 156 11.76 -16.91 -11.74
CA GLN A 156 11.17 -17.33 -13.02
C GLN A 156 9.65 -17.51 -12.90
N THR A 157 9.19 -18.17 -11.84
CA THR A 157 7.76 -18.40 -11.60
C THR A 157 7.04 -17.12 -11.22
N LEU A 158 7.67 -16.27 -10.40
CA LEU A 158 7.13 -14.97 -10.01
C LEU A 158 6.87 -14.10 -11.24
N PHE A 159 7.86 -13.95 -12.12
CA PHE A 159 7.72 -13.12 -13.33
C PHE A 159 6.73 -13.73 -14.32
N ALA A 160 6.77 -15.04 -14.55
CA ALA A 160 5.82 -15.69 -15.43
C ALA A 160 4.37 -15.61 -14.90
N ALA A 161 4.17 -15.66 -13.58
CA ALA A 161 2.88 -15.44 -12.96
C ALA A 161 2.42 -13.98 -13.13
N THR A 162 3.29 -12.99 -12.87
CA THR A 162 3.04 -11.56 -13.11
C THR A 162 2.66 -11.25 -14.55
N ASP A 163 3.33 -11.89 -15.52
CA ASP A 163 3.05 -11.71 -16.95
C ASP A 163 1.73 -12.37 -17.37
N ALA A 164 1.27 -13.37 -16.63
CA ALA A 164 -0.01 -14.03 -16.87
C ALA A 164 -1.21 -13.25 -16.30
N ILE A 165 -0.98 -12.23 -15.47
CA ILE A 165 -2.02 -11.34 -14.94
C ILE A 165 -2.18 -10.19 -15.94
N GLU A 166 -3.29 -10.18 -16.69
CA GLU A 166 -3.53 -9.21 -17.75
C GLU A 166 -4.13 -7.90 -17.24
N ASP A 167 -4.87 -7.93 -16.13
CA ASP A 167 -5.50 -6.76 -15.52
C ASP A 167 -4.56 -6.13 -14.47
N GLU A 168 -4.19 -4.87 -14.67
CA GLU A 168 -3.34 -4.14 -13.73
C GLU A 168 -4.00 -3.86 -12.38
N SER A 169 -5.34 -3.84 -12.29
CA SER A 169 -6.05 -3.73 -11.02
C SER A 169 -5.83 -4.98 -10.15
N ASP A 170 -5.73 -6.16 -10.75
CA ASP A 170 -5.46 -7.41 -10.05
C ASP A 170 -4.02 -7.43 -9.54
N LEU A 171 -3.05 -6.96 -10.33
CA LEU A 171 -1.67 -6.80 -9.86
C LEU A 171 -1.59 -5.87 -8.65
N LEU A 172 -2.32 -4.77 -8.67
CA LEU A 172 -2.37 -3.79 -7.58
C LEU A 172 -2.99 -4.43 -6.31
N LYS A 173 -4.14 -5.09 -6.45
CA LYS A 173 -4.81 -5.81 -5.35
C LYS A 173 -3.92 -6.91 -4.76
N ILE A 174 -3.19 -7.66 -5.58
CA ILE A 174 -2.23 -8.67 -5.12
C ILE A 174 -1.05 -7.99 -4.40
N GLY A 175 -0.47 -6.96 -5.02
CA GLY A 175 0.67 -6.20 -4.49
C GLY A 175 0.42 -5.62 -3.10
N PHE A 176 -0.81 -5.18 -2.83
CA PHE A 176 -1.24 -4.72 -1.52
C PHE A 176 -1.07 -5.79 -0.41
N PHE A 177 -1.29 -7.07 -0.73
CA PHE A 177 -1.18 -8.17 0.22
C PHE A 177 0.22 -8.79 0.33
N VAL A 178 1.13 -8.52 -0.61
CA VAL A 178 2.54 -8.98 -0.55
C VAL A 178 3.22 -8.41 0.68
N GLU A 179 4.04 -9.20 1.38
CA GLU A 179 4.67 -8.76 2.63
C GLU A 179 6.15 -8.39 2.48
N ASN A 180 6.83 -8.96 1.49
CA ASN A 180 8.23 -8.69 1.23
C ASN A 180 8.41 -7.53 0.24
N SER A 181 8.88 -6.38 0.74
CA SER A 181 9.16 -5.19 -0.07
C SER A 181 10.19 -5.43 -1.16
N ALA A 182 11.22 -6.23 -0.91
CA ALA A 182 12.25 -6.52 -1.91
C ALA A 182 11.70 -7.36 -3.08
N GLN A 183 10.66 -8.18 -2.86
CA GLN A 183 9.98 -8.88 -3.95
C GLN A 183 9.05 -7.95 -4.71
N LEU A 184 8.37 -7.03 -4.03
CA LEU A 184 7.59 -5.98 -4.70
C LEU A 184 8.46 -5.11 -5.61
N ASP A 185 9.65 -4.69 -5.14
CA ASP A 185 10.61 -3.96 -5.96
C ASP A 185 10.96 -4.74 -7.23
N ARG A 186 11.27 -6.03 -7.11
CA ARG A 186 11.58 -6.89 -8.27
C ARG A 186 10.42 -7.02 -9.24
N VAL A 187 9.18 -7.12 -8.74
CA VAL A 187 7.99 -7.16 -9.59
C VAL A 187 7.84 -5.84 -10.33
N ILE A 188 7.95 -4.70 -9.66
CA ILE A 188 7.86 -3.38 -10.28
C ILE A 188 8.96 -3.20 -11.33
N GLU A 189 10.21 -3.58 -11.01
CA GLU A 189 11.35 -3.54 -11.92
C GLU A 189 11.14 -4.40 -13.18
N HIS A 190 10.47 -5.55 -13.04
CA HIS A 190 10.12 -6.45 -14.14
C HIS A 190 9.05 -5.86 -15.07
N LEU A 191 8.10 -5.07 -14.54
CA LEU A 191 7.07 -4.42 -15.35
C LEU A 191 7.67 -3.34 -16.26
N ASP A 192 7.28 -3.35 -17.54
CA ASP A 192 7.63 -2.28 -18.47
C ASP A 192 6.89 -0.96 -18.14
N THR A 193 7.32 0.15 -18.75
CA THR A 193 6.73 1.46 -18.52
C THR A 193 5.23 1.50 -18.80
N ARG A 194 4.79 0.83 -19.89
CA ARG A 194 3.38 0.80 -20.29
C ARG A 194 2.51 0.12 -19.23
N ARG A 195 2.98 -0.99 -18.65
CA ARG A 195 2.27 -1.68 -17.57
C ARG A 195 2.24 -0.85 -16.29
N ARG A 196 3.33 -0.15 -15.97
CA ARG A 196 3.35 0.77 -14.80
C ARG A 196 2.37 1.93 -14.97
N GLU A 197 2.28 2.52 -16.17
CA GLU A 197 1.27 3.54 -16.50
C GLU A 197 -0.15 2.99 -16.40
N ALA A 198 -0.38 1.76 -16.87
CA ALA A 198 -1.66 1.08 -16.77
C ALA A 198 -2.05 0.82 -15.30
N ILE A 199 -1.10 0.52 -14.40
CA ILE A 199 -1.35 0.43 -12.95
C ILE A 199 -1.85 1.76 -12.39
N VAL A 200 -1.22 2.88 -12.75
CA VAL A 200 -1.68 4.21 -12.30
C VAL A 200 -3.09 4.51 -12.84
N THR A 201 -3.34 4.16 -14.10
CA THR A 201 -4.66 4.34 -14.73
C THR A 201 -5.74 3.48 -14.05
N ALA A 202 -5.43 2.22 -13.76
CA ALA A 202 -6.33 1.31 -13.05
C ALA A 202 -6.64 1.80 -11.63
N ALA A 203 -5.63 2.37 -10.93
CA ALA A 203 -5.84 2.96 -9.62
C ALA A 203 -6.86 4.09 -9.63
N ALA A 204 -6.79 4.97 -10.63
CA ALA A 204 -7.76 6.05 -10.79
C ALA A 204 -9.16 5.53 -11.21
N ALA A 205 -9.22 4.56 -12.12
CA ALA A 205 -10.47 4.03 -12.64
C ALA A 205 -11.27 3.25 -11.58
N GLU A 206 -10.58 2.54 -10.68
CA GLU A 206 -11.20 1.67 -9.66
C GLU A 206 -11.13 2.24 -8.23
N GLY A 207 -10.56 3.43 -8.04
CA GLY A 207 -10.45 4.06 -6.73
C GLY A 207 -9.48 3.34 -5.77
N LEU A 208 -8.40 2.75 -6.32
CA LEU A 208 -7.43 1.94 -5.57
C LEU A 208 -6.21 2.76 -5.08
N TRP A 209 -6.36 4.08 -4.96
CA TRP A 209 -5.29 4.95 -4.49
C TRP A 209 -4.78 4.59 -3.08
N PRO A 210 -5.63 4.23 -2.10
CA PRO A 210 -5.14 3.80 -0.79
C PRO A 210 -4.17 2.61 -0.88
N GLU A 211 -4.49 1.62 -1.72
CA GLU A 211 -3.66 0.43 -1.93
C GLU A 211 -2.35 0.76 -2.66
N VAL A 212 -2.39 1.65 -3.67
CA VAL A 212 -1.18 2.14 -4.35
C VAL A 212 -0.27 2.85 -3.35
N ILE A 213 -0.80 3.82 -2.60
CA ILE A 213 0.00 4.63 -1.68
C ILE A 213 0.57 3.75 -0.56
N ALA A 214 -0.22 2.83 0.01
CA ALA A 214 0.26 1.85 0.98
C ALA A 214 1.37 0.96 0.40
N THR A 215 1.30 0.60 -0.88
CA THR A 215 2.33 -0.18 -1.56
C THR A 215 3.60 0.64 -1.78
N LEU A 216 3.47 1.88 -2.27
CA LEU A 216 4.58 2.80 -2.52
C LEU A 216 5.43 3.07 -1.27
N LEU A 217 4.80 3.17 -0.09
CA LEU A 217 5.50 3.39 1.17
C LEU A 217 6.38 2.20 1.61
N ARG A 218 6.16 1.00 1.07
CA ARG A 218 6.88 -0.21 1.46
C ARG A 218 8.02 -0.55 0.51
N ILE A 219 7.93 -0.15 -0.75
CA ILE A 219 8.95 -0.41 -1.77
C ILE A 219 10.14 0.55 -1.65
N GLY A 220 11.26 0.21 -2.29
CA GLY A 220 12.46 1.01 -2.31
C GLY A 220 12.29 2.37 -2.99
N GLN A 221 13.14 3.33 -2.61
CA GLN A 221 13.06 4.72 -3.10
C GLN A 221 13.11 4.81 -4.63
N THR A 222 13.97 4.04 -5.30
CA THR A 222 14.10 4.05 -6.76
C THR A 222 12.78 3.68 -7.45
N SER A 223 12.16 2.56 -7.06
CA SER A 223 10.87 2.10 -7.60
C SER A 223 9.75 3.08 -7.27
N ARG A 224 9.75 3.60 -6.03
CA ARG A 224 8.77 4.59 -5.57
C ARG A 224 8.80 5.87 -6.40
N LEU A 225 9.99 6.43 -6.62
CA LEU A 225 10.15 7.64 -7.43
C LEU A 225 9.78 7.39 -8.89
N ALA A 226 10.13 6.24 -9.46
CA ALA A 226 9.74 5.89 -10.82
C ALA A 226 8.21 5.82 -10.98
N MET A 227 7.50 5.21 -10.03
CA MET A 227 6.03 5.17 -10.04
C MET A 227 5.42 6.56 -9.82
N ALA A 228 5.99 7.36 -8.91
CA ALA A 228 5.52 8.73 -8.65
C ALA A 228 5.71 9.64 -9.88
N GLU A 229 6.84 9.54 -10.58
CA GLU A 229 7.09 10.28 -11.82
C GLU A 229 6.09 9.91 -12.91
N LEU A 230 5.80 8.61 -13.09
CA LEU A 230 4.77 8.16 -14.03
C LEU A 230 3.37 8.67 -13.65
N ALA A 231 3.05 8.71 -12.36
CA ALA A 231 1.79 9.25 -11.89
C ALA A 231 1.66 10.75 -12.19
N MET A 232 2.75 11.51 -12.04
CA MET A 232 2.76 12.95 -12.31
C MET A 232 2.77 13.30 -13.79
N ALA A 233 3.13 12.35 -14.66
CA ALA A 233 3.02 12.48 -16.11
C ALA A 233 1.61 12.16 -16.66
N GLN A 234 0.69 11.70 -15.80
CA GLN A 234 -0.69 11.38 -16.21
C GLN A 234 -1.53 12.64 -16.46
N GLU A 235 -2.70 12.43 -17.06
CA GLU A 235 -3.67 13.49 -17.32
C GLU A 235 -4.23 14.09 -16.02
N ALA A 236 -4.66 15.35 -16.09
CA ALA A 236 -5.18 16.11 -14.94
C ALA A 236 -6.35 15.40 -14.22
N ALA A 237 -7.16 14.60 -14.93
CA ALA A 237 -8.25 13.85 -14.32
C ALA A 237 -7.76 12.75 -13.36
N ILE A 238 -6.63 12.10 -13.68
CA ILE A 238 -6.00 11.10 -12.81
C ILE A 238 -5.41 11.78 -11.58
N LEU A 239 -4.73 12.92 -11.77
CA LEU A 239 -4.18 13.72 -10.67
C LEU A 239 -5.27 14.27 -9.74
N ASP A 240 -6.39 14.76 -10.28
CA ASP A 240 -7.57 15.15 -9.50
C ASP A 240 -8.06 13.95 -8.67
N SER A 241 -8.22 12.77 -9.27
CA SER A 241 -8.68 11.58 -8.53
C SER A 241 -7.76 11.21 -7.36
N LEU A 242 -6.44 11.37 -7.50
CA LEU A 242 -5.48 11.16 -6.41
C LEU A 242 -5.68 12.19 -5.28
N ILE A 243 -5.86 13.46 -5.62
CA ILE A 243 -6.10 14.54 -4.64
C ILE A 243 -7.42 14.33 -3.90
N ARG A 244 -8.47 13.86 -4.60
CA ARG A 244 -9.76 13.49 -4.00
C ARG A 244 -9.59 12.35 -3.02
N ALA A 245 -8.97 11.25 -3.45
CA ALA A 245 -8.69 10.11 -2.59
C ALA A 245 -7.83 10.49 -1.38
N ALA A 246 -6.83 11.38 -1.55
CA ALA A 246 -6.04 11.87 -0.44
C ALA A 246 -6.86 12.63 0.61
N THR A 247 -7.88 13.36 0.15
CA THR A 247 -8.80 14.11 1.00
C THR A 247 -9.79 13.18 1.70
N GLU A 248 -10.31 12.18 1.00
CA GLU A 248 -11.33 11.25 1.48
C GLU A 248 -10.74 10.18 2.41
N ASP A 249 -9.56 9.66 2.09
CA ASP A 249 -8.92 8.51 2.77
C ASP A 249 -7.71 8.90 3.66
N ASP A 250 -7.49 10.20 3.90
CA ASP A 250 -6.39 10.74 4.72
C ASP A 250 -4.99 10.27 4.26
N LEU A 251 -4.74 10.33 2.94
CA LEU A 251 -3.47 9.88 2.35
C LEU A 251 -2.39 10.98 2.34
N TRP A 252 -2.72 12.20 2.77
CA TRP A 252 -1.79 13.34 2.82
C TRP A 252 -0.48 13.07 3.56
N PRO A 253 -0.44 12.35 4.71
CA PRO A 253 0.83 12.06 5.39
C PRO A 253 1.79 11.27 4.51
N ALA A 254 1.25 10.29 3.78
CA ALA A 254 1.98 9.46 2.85
C ALA A 254 2.39 10.24 1.60
N LEU A 255 1.48 11.04 1.03
CA LEU A 255 1.80 11.85 -0.15
C LEU A 255 2.85 12.92 0.13
N LEU A 256 2.80 13.59 1.29
CA LEU A 256 3.82 14.53 1.71
C LEU A 256 5.17 13.86 1.98
N GLN A 257 5.16 12.59 2.40
CA GLN A 257 6.39 11.80 2.49
C GLN A 257 7.03 11.60 1.12
N ILE A 258 6.23 11.13 0.16
CA ILE A 258 6.68 10.83 -1.19
C ILE A 258 7.17 12.13 -1.86
N ALA A 259 6.42 13.22 -1.71
CA ALA A 259 6.77 14.53 -2.23
C ALA A 259 8.13 15.06 -1.73
N ASP A 260 8.53 14.75 -0.50
CA ASP A 260 9.83 15.16 0.06
C ASP A 260 11.03 14.48 -0.64
N GLU A 261 10.78 13.34 -1.30
CA GLU A 261 11.77 12.60 -2.07
C GLU A 261 11.81 13.05 -3.55
N MET A 262 10.83 13.84 -4.01
CA MET A 262 10.69 14.24 -5.41
C MET A 262 11.41 15.56 -5.74
N PRO A 263 11.82 15.75 -7.01
CA PRO A 263 12.30 17.05 -7.46
C PRO A 263 11.23 18.14 -7.34
N SER A 264 11.64 19.33 -6.92
CA SER A 264 10.78 20.52 -6.75
C SER A 264 9.93 20.88 -7.97
N SER A 265 10.40 20.56 -9.18
CA SER A 265 9.68 20.83 -10.43
C SER A 265 8.36 20.05 -10.53
N VAL A 266 8.29 18.85 -9.97
CA VAL A 266 7.10 17.99 -10.04
C VAL A 266 6.02 18.47 -9.08
N ILE A 267 6.44 18.92 -7.90
CA ILE A 267 5.57 19.54 -6.88
C ILE A 267 4.91 20.80 -7.42
N GLY A 268 5.68 21.59 -8.18
CA GLY A 268 5.16 22.77 -8.87
C GLY A 268 3.99 22.42 -9.79
N THR A 269 4.08 21.36 -10.59
CA THR A 269 2.96 20.94 -11.46
C THR A 269 1.71 20.59 -10.65
N LEU A 270 1.84 19.74 -9.63
CA LEU A 270 0.72 19.32 -8.79
C LEU A 270 0.05 20.50 -8.07
N ALA A 271 0.84 21.49 -7.66
CA ALA A 271 0.31 22.69 -7.00
C ALA A 271 -0.59 23.52 -7.92
N HIS A 272 -0.54 23.35 -9.25
CA HIS A 272 -1.45 24.04 -10.18
C HIS A 272 -2.75 23.28 -10.44
N GLU A 273 -2.93 22.07 -9.88
CA GLU A 273 -4.15 21.30 -10.09
C GLU A 273 -5.40 22.04 -9.58
N PRO A 274 -6.51 22.05 -10.36
CA PRO A 274 -7.72 22.79 -10.01
C PRO A 274 -8.34 22.37 -8.67
N ALA A 275 -8.21 21.09 -8.28
CA ALA A 275 -8.74 20.54 -7.03
C ALA A 275 -8.34 21.35 -5.80
N PHE A 276 -7.09 21.82 -5.75
CA PHE A 276 -6.59 22.60 -4.61
C PHE A 276 -7.19 24.01 -4.53
N ALA A 277 -7.94 24.49 -5.53
CA ALA A 277 -8.70 25.74 -5.39
C ALA A 277 -9.85 25.59 -4.39
N GLU A 278 -10.33 24.37 -4.18
CA GLU A 278 -11.40 24.09 -3.24
C GLU A 278 -10.91 24.16 -1.79
N ALA A 279 -11.66 24.88 -0.96
CA ALA A 279 -11.31 25.04 0.47
C ALA A 279 -11.28 23.70 1.20
N ALA A 280 -12.12 22.74 0.81
CA ALA A 280 -12.18 21.43 1.44
C ALA A 280 -10.87 20.62 1.31
N VAL A 281 -10.26 20.62 0.12
CA VAL A 281 -8.98 19.96 -0.15
C VAL A 281 -7.86 20.62 0.65
N VAL A 282 -7.74 21.95 0.57
CA VAL A 282 -6.71 22.70 1.31
C VAL A 282 -6.85 22.54 2.82
N ARG A 283 -8.07 22.54 3.33
CA ARG A 283 -8.38 22.29 4.74
C ARG A 283 -7.95 20.89 5.16
N SER A 284 -8.18 19.87 4.34
CA SER A 284 -7.73 18.51 4.59
C SER A 284 -6.20 18.42 4.68
N VAL A 285 -5.47 19.10 3.78
CA VAL A 285 -4.00 19.20 3.87
C VAL A 285 -3.57 19.84 5.20
N ILE A 286 -4.16 20.99 5.56
CA ILE A 286 -3.85 21.69 6.82
C ILE A 286 -4.13 20.80 8.03
N ASP A 287 -5.28 20.14 8.06
CA ASP A 287 -5.69 19.25 9.14
C ASP A 287 -4.71 18.08 9.28
N SER A 288 -4.29 17.50 8.16
CA SER A 288 -3.31 16.42 8.15
C SER A 288 -1.93 16.87 8.63
N VAL A 289 -1.49 18.09 8.27
CA VAL A 289 -0.23 18.67 8.77
C VAL A 289 -0.26 18.86 10.28
N ILE A 290 -1.36 19.36 10.83
CA ILE A 290 -1.51 19.57 12.28
C ILE A 290 -1.60 18.21 13.00
N ALA A 291 -2.46 17.31 12.55
CA ALA A 291 -2.74 16.05 13.22
C ALA A 291 -1.52 15.11 13.26
N ASN A 292 -0.67 15.16 12.23
CA ASN A 292 0.48 14.27 12.07
C ASN A 292 1.84 14.98 12.26
N ASP A 293 1.87 16.21 12.78
CA ASP A 293 3.08 17.04 12.99
C ASP A 293 3.98 17.16 11.74
N LEU A 294 3.39 17.27 10.55
CA LEU A 294 4.11 17.24 9.26
C LEU A 294 4.71 18.59 8.86
N TRP A 295 4.94 19.49 9.81
CA TRP A 295 5.34 20.87 9.55
C TRP A 295 6.60 20.99 8.72
N THR A 296 7.65 20.21 9.05
CA THR A 296 8.91 20.25 8.30
C THR A 296 8.68 19.87 6.84
N ARG A 297 7.90 18.81 6.58
CA ARG A 297 7.58 18.37 5.21
C ARG A 297 6.77 19.42 4.47
N PHE A 298 5.72 19.96 5.09
CA PHE A 298 4.94 21.04 4.50
C PHE A 298 5.81 22.25 4.12
N ARG A 299 6.71 22.66 5.03
CA ARG A 299 7.62 23.79 4.81
C ARG A 299 8.65 23.53 3.71
N ASN A 300 9.19 22.32 3.61
CA ASN A 300 10.09 21.93 2.50
C ASN A 300 9.42 22.09 1.12
N GLN A 301 8.11 21.86 1.04
CA GLN A 301 7.35 21.97 -0.20
C GLN A 301 6.92 23.42 -0.53
N THR A 302 6.88 24.30 0.47
CA THR A 302 6.34 25.67 0.35
C THR A 302 6.98 26.50 -0.77
N PRO A 303 8.32 26.48 -0.97
CA PRO A 303 8.94 27.20 -2.10
C PRO A 303 8.49 26.73 -3.48
N SER A 304 8.07 25.46 -3.61
CA SER A 304 7.69 24.84 -4.88
C SER A 304 6.20 24.94 -5.19
N MET A 305 5.34 25.25 -4.21
CA MET A 305 3.89 25.36 -4.41
C MET A 305 3.48 26.54 -5.31
N GLY A 306 4.33 27.56 -5.42
CA GLY A 306 3.99 28.82 -6.09
C GLY A 306 3.09 29.73 -5.26
N ALA A 307 3.19 31.04 -5.50
CA ALA A 307 2.53 32.05 -4.67
C ALA A 307 1.00 31.96 -4.67
N THR A 308 0.38 31.61 -5.81
CA THR A 308 -1.08 31.46 -5.91
C THR A 308 -1.61 30.36 -5.00
N ARG A 309 -0.95 29.19 -4.99
CA ARG A 309 -1.38 28.07 -4.15
C ARG A 309 -1.17 28.38 -2.68
N LEU A 310 -0.01 28.93 -2.34
CA LEU A 310 0.31 29.27 -0.96
C LEU A 310 -0.60 30.39 -0.43
N ALA A 311 -0.98 31.36 -1.27
CA ALA A 311 -1.99 32.37 -0.92
C ALA A 311 -3.33 31.71 -0.62
N ARG A 312 -3.73 30.70 -1.40
CA ARG A 312 -4.95 29.92 -1.12
C ARG A 312 -4.88 29.16 0.20
N VAL A 313 -3.72 28.60 0.56
CA VAL A 313 -3.49 27.97 1.87
C VAL A 313 -3.65 28.99 2.99
N LEU A 314 -3.02 30.16 2.88
CA LEU A 314 -3.12 31.23 3.87
C LEU A 314 -4.55 31.76 4.03
N GLU A 315 -5.29 31.91 2.93
CA GLU A 315 -6.70 32.31 2.92
C GLU A 315 -7.57 31.32 3.69
N VAL A 316 -7.53 30.02 3.33
CA VAL A 316 -8.32 28.98 4.00
C VAL A 316 -7.93 28.87 5.47
N ALA A 317 -6.64 29.01 5.79
CA ALA A 317 -6.19 28.99 7.17
C ALA A 317 -6.70 30.19 7.98
N ALA A 318 -6.72 31.39 7.40
CA ALA A 318 -7.24 32.59 8.06
C ALA A 318 -8.74 32.49 8.38
N ASP A 319 -9.50 31.85 7.49
CA ASP A 319 -10.95 31.74 7.60
C ASP A 319 -11.38 30.57 8.49
N GLU A 320 -10.72 29.41 8.37
CA GLU A 320 -11.20 28.16 8.96
C GLU A 320 -10.23 27.46 9.90
N ARG A 321 -8.92 27.77 9.85
CA ARG A 321 -7.86 27.06 10.58
C ARG A 321 -6.81 27.98 11.20
N LYS A 322 -7.26 29.00 11.94
CA LYS A 322 -6.36 29.98 12.59
C LYS A 322 -5.21 29.38 13.41
N PRO A 323 -5.37 28.26 14.15
CA PRO A 323 -4.25 27.63 14.86
C PRO A 323 -3.10 27.22 13.94
N PHE A 324 -3.38 26.92 12.66
CA PHE A 324 -2.35 26.64 11.67
C PHE A 324 -1.41 27.83 11.47
N LEU A 325 -1.97 29.04 11.28
CA LEU A 325 -1.18 30.25 11.05
C LEU A 325 -0.36 30.64 12.28
N TRP A 326 -0.93 30.47 13.47
CA TRP A 326 -0.22 30.69 14.72
C TRP A 326 1.02 29.79 14.84
N GLU A 327 0.85 28.49 14.59
CA GLU A 327 1.93 27.50 14.73
C GLU A 327 2.95 27.61 13.60
N LEU A 328 2.52 27.90 12.36
CA LEU A 328 3.41 28.18 11.24
C LEU A 328 4.32 29.36 11.56
N ASP A 329 3.74 30.47 12.02
CA ASP A 329 4.47 31.68 12.37
C ASP A 329 5.52 31.44 13.48
N ARG A 330 5.16 30.63 14.48
CA ARG A 330 6.07 30.24 15.57
C ARG A 330 7.25 29.38 15.10
N ARG A 331 7.10 28.63 14.01
CA ARG A 331 8.11 27.70 13.48
C ARG A 331 9.06 28.35 12.47
N LEU A 332 8.76 29.55 11.99
CA LEU A 332 9.60 30.28 11.05
C LEU A 332 10.77 30.97 11.76
N HIS A 333 11.94 30.90 11.14
CA HIS A 333 13.16 31.55 11.59
C HIS A 333 13.78 32.38 10.46
N GLU A 334 14.60 33.36 10.83
CA GLU A 334 15.32 34.16 9.84
C GLU A 334 16.24 33.28 9.00
N GLY A 335 16.21 33.47 7.67
CA GLY A 335 17.02 32.69 6.72
C GLY A 335 16.33 31.44 6.17
N ASP A 336 15.12 31.13 6.65
CA ASP A 336 14.33 30.02 6.10
C ASP A 336 13.96 30.24 4.62
N SER A 337 14.06 29.19 3.82
CA SER A 337 13.88 29.24 2.36
C SER A 337 12.45 29.50 1.91
N ASP A 338 11.47 29.22 2.77
CA ASP A 338 10.03 29.39 2.51
C ASP A 338 9.52 30.82 2.77
N LEU A 339 10.29 31.67 3.47
CA LEU A 339 9.90 33.06 3.76
C LEU A 339 9.68 33.90 2.49
N ALA A 340 10.48 33.68 1.45
CA ALA A 340 10.33 34.40 0.18
C ALA A 340 8.99 34.06 -0.49
N ALA A 341 8.65 32.77 -0.53
CA ALA A 341 7.38 32.29 -1.08
C ALA A 341 6.19 32.79 -0.25
N LEU A 342 6.28 32.76 1.08
CA LEU A 342 5.24 33.26 1.98
C LEU A 342 4.99 34.76 1.80
N ARG A 343 6.05 35.56 1.57
CA ARG A 343 5.91 36.99 1.28
C ARG A 343 5.19 37.22 -0.04
N GLU A 344 5.56 36.51 -1.10
CA GLU A 344 4.92 36.63 -2.40
C GLU A 344 3.44 36.23 -2.34
N ALA A 345 3.13 35.13 -1.64
CA ALA A 345 1.76 34.68 -1.39
C ALA A 345 0.94 35.70 -0.58
N SER A 346 1.54 36.29 0.45
CA SER A 346 0.89 37.31 1.28
C SER A 346 0.48 38.54 0.47
N ALA A 347 1.30 38.95 -0.51
CA ALA A 347 1.01 40.06 -1.41
C ALA A 347 -0.21 39.79 -2.31
N GLN A 348 -0.52 38.53 -2.62
CA GLN A 348 -1.69 38.16 -3.43
C GLN A 348 -2.99 38.09 -2.64
N LEU A 349 -2.94 38.06 -1.31
CA LEU A 349 -4.14 38.02 -0.48
C LEU A 349 -4.95 39.33 -0.56
N PRO A 350 -6.29 39.27 -0.62
CA PRO A 350 -7.14 40.45 -0.45
C PRO A 350 -6.88 41.13 0.91
N PRO A 351 -6.92 42.48 1.01
CA PRO A 351 -6.58 43.20 2.25
C PRO A 351 -7.32 42.70 3.49
N ALA A 352 -8.62 42.43 3.37
CA ALA A 352 -9.44 41.92 4.47
C ALA A 352 -9.00 40.53 4.94
N THR A 353 -8.64 39.63 4.00
CA THR A 353 -8.13 38.29 4.32
C THR A 353 -6.74 38.36 4.92
N ARG A 354 -5.88 39.23 4.38
CA ARG A 354 -4.53 39.46 4.92
C ARG A 354 -4.57 39.95 6.37
N ALA A 355 -5.47 40.88 6.70
CA ALA A 355 -5.68 41.33 8.07
C ALA A 355 -6.18 40.21 9.01
N ARG A 356 -7.10 39.34 8.54
CA ARG A 356 -7.53 38.16 9.31
C ARG A 356 -6.39 37.18 9.53
N ALA A 357 -5.57 36.93 8.52
CA ALA A 357 -4.40 36.07 8.61
C ALA A 357 -3.38 36.62 9.61
N HIS A 358 -3.04 37.92 9.51
CA HIS A 358 -2.14 38.60 10.44
C HIS A 358 -2.60 38.45 11.89
N ASN A 359 -3.89 38.68 12.15
CA ASN A 359 -4.46 38.60 13.50
C ASN A 359 -4.50 37.16 14.07
N ALA A 360 -4.31 36.14 13.23
CA ALA A 360 -4.23 34.74 13.64
C ALA A 360 -2.78 34.29 13.94
N CYS A 361 -1.77 35.08 13.59
CA CYS A 361 -0.36 34.77 13.79
C CYS A 361 0.12 35.04 15.25
N ALA A 362 1.33 34.58 15.57
CA ALA A 362 1.97 34.70 16.88
C ALA A 362 2.82 35.98 17.04
N ASN A 363 2.68 36.96 16.13
CA ASN A 363 3.54 38.15 15.98
C ASN A 363 5.00 37.85 15.59
N GLY A 364 5.22 36.77 14.84
CA GLY A 364 6.51 36.36 14.28
C GLY A 364 6.73 36.87 12.84
N LEU A 365 7.52 36.10 12.09
CA LEU A 365 7.95 36.47 10.73
C LEU A 365 6.82 36.45 9.72
N LEU A 366 5.86 35.51 9.82
CA LEU A 366 4.69 35.48 8.95
C LEU A 366 3.77 36.66 9.22
N ALA A 367 3.60 37.04 10.49
CA ALA A 367 2.86 38.25 10.85
C ALA A 367 3.50 39.48 10.21
N ALA A 368 4.83 39.62 10.30
CA ALA A 368 5.55 40.72 9.67
C ALA A 368 5.39 40.73 8.14
N THR A 369 5.43 39.57 7.47
CA THR A 369 5.22 39.50 6.02
C THR A 369 3.79 39.86 5.61
N LEU A 370 2.80 39.54 6.43
CA LEU A 370 1.39 39.90 6.20
C LEU A 370 1.11 41.38 6.45
N ALA A 371 1.95 42.07 7.22
CA ALA A 371 1.82 43.51 7.49
C ALA A 371 2.51 44.40 6.45
N ALA A 372 3.50 43.88 5.71
CA ALA A 372 4.46 44.69 4.93
C ALA A 372 3.87 45.48 3.74
N ASP A 373 2.64 45.21 3.32
CA ASP A 373 1.96 45.87 2.18
C ASP A 373 0.50 46.28 2.52
N ALA A 374 0.20 46.58 3.80
CA ALA A 374 -1.12 47.01 4.27
C ALA A 374 -1.33 48.53 4.20
#